data_AF-A0ABD5SB58-F1
#
_entry.id   AF-A0ABD5SB58-F1
#
_cell.length_a   1.000
_cell.length_b   1.000
_cell.length_c   1.000
_cell.angle_alpha   90.00
_cell.angle_beta   90.00
_cell.angle_gamma   90.00
#
_symmetry.space_group_name_H-M   'P 1'
#
loop_
_entity.id
_entity.type
_entity.pdbx_description
1 polymer ?
#
loop_
_entity_poly.entity_id
_entity_poly.type
_entity_poly.pdbx_seq_one_letter_code
_entity_poly.pdbx_strand_id
1 'polypeptide(L)'
;PSAALLPGDRVGVESQVLDASPAELRNASTAYDPEIEDRYTQLPGSTPDRVGERTAAIIDEADADNPYDAAVAIERYLIAEYDYSLAVERPDGDIADGFLFEMDAGYCTYFATTMVAMLRSQGIPAQFATGYSSGEQVGENEYVVRGQDAHAWVKVYFPDHGWVEFDPTPSAERDQARETRLADARSAGEGDVDTDASDPATATDGQPETDPDDARDDVEDERNETNATANETNATSEIRDVQASDPGTLGPDQDVLTPGAATGGTADADEGFSLPSRDVLGYWLFVVVVAAAGARHVGLTGRAYHAARLRLPARGGTPERDAERAFADLERLLSRTYRERRPGETPRAYLDALRDRGVDERVHAVGETYERAMYAGSIPRESADEAQRTVRQLALESTPLVGRLFERL
;
A
#
# COMPACT_ATOMS: atom_id res chain seq x y z
N PRO A 1 32.06 10.76 1.80
CA PRO A 1 33.25 11.40 1.19
C PRO A 1 33.24 12.91 1.49
N SER A 2 34.40 13.56 1.61
CA SER A 2 34.50 15.02 1.87
C SER A 2 34.62 15.88 0.61
N ALA A 3 34.63 15.25 -0.57
CA ALA A 3 34.65 15.87 -1.89
C ALA A 3 33.60 15.21 -2.80
N ALA A 4 33.26 15.88 -3.91
CA ALA A 4 32.42 15.31 -4.96
C ALA A 4 33.12 14.13 -5.65
N LEU A 5 32.35 13.15 -6.11
CA LEU A 5 32.84 12.04 -6.92
C LEU A 5 33.10 12.50 -8.36
N LEU A 6 34.12 11.94 -8.98
CA LEU A 6 34.50 12.16 -10.37
C LEU A 6 34.11 10.94 -11.25
N PRO A 7 33.99 11.11 -12.58
CA PRO A 7 33.74 9.99 -13.48
C PRO A 7 34.81 8.90 -13.36
N GLY A 8 34.39 7.66 -13.10
CA GLY A 8 35.26 6.51 -12.90
C GLY A 8 35.72 6.26 -11.46
N ASP A 9 35.34 7.12 -10.50
CA ASP A 9 35.63 6.88 -9.07
C ASP A 9 34.97 5.58 -8.56
N ARG A 10 35.69 4.87 -7.69
CA ARG A 10 35.17 3.71 -6.95
C ARG A 10 35.24 4.00 -5.46
N VAL A 11 34.13 3.80 -4.75
CA VAL A 11 34.03 4.04 -3.30
C VAL A 11 33.47 2.82 -2.58
N GLY A 12 34.07 2.48 -1.43
CA GLY A 12 33.45 1.60 -0.45
C GLY A 12 32.54 2.41 0.46
N VAL A 13 31.35 1.89 0.74
CA VAL A 13 30.38 2.49 1.67
C VAL A 13 29.94 1.42 2.67
N GLU A 14 29.95 1.78 3.95
CA GLU A 14 29.31 0.99 5.01
C GLU A 14 28.02 1.71 5.40
N SER A 15 26.89 1.00 5.29
CA SER A 15 25.56 1.54 5.58
C SER A 15 24.93 0.77 6.74
N GLN A 16 24.36 1.49 7.70
CA GLN A 16 23.54 0.92 8.75
C GLN A 16 22.07 1.24 8.46
N VAL A 17 21.25 0.20 8.32
CA VAL A 17 19.80 0.33 8.14
C VAL A 17 19.15 0.31 9.53
N LEU A 18 18.18 1.18 9.75
CA LEU A 18 17.39 1.19 10.99
C LEU A 18 16.47 -0.04 11.02
N ASP A 19 16.71 -0.92 11.99
CA ASP A 19 15.85 -2.08 12.30
C ASP A 19 14.95 -1.71 13.48
N ALA A 20 13.88 -0.95 13.20
CA ALA A 20 12.86 -0.58 14.17
C ALA A 20 11.51 -1.15 13.72
N SER A 21 10.91 -2.00 14.55
CA SER A 21 9.65 -2.65 14.19
C SER A 21 8.46 -1.68 14.27
N PRO A 22 7.39 -1.91 13.48
CA PRO A 22 6.14 -1.16 13.61
C PRO A 22 5.49 -1.22 15.00
N ALA A 23 5.88 -2.17 15.86
CA ALA A 23 5.41 -2.23 17.24
C ALA A 23 6.18 -1.25 18.14
N GLU A 24 7.49 -1.10 17.93
CA GLU A 24 8.32 -0.14 18.66
C GLU A 24 7.97 1.30 18.24
N LEU A 25 7.85 1.56 16.93
CA LEU A 25 7.54 2.91 16.41
C LEU A 25 6.18 3.45 16.86
N ARG A 26 5.18 2.59 17.08
CA ARG A 26 3.89 2.98 17.70
C ARG A 26 3.99 3.36 19.17
N ASN A 27 4.97 2.79 19.87
CA ASN A 27 5.23 3.05 21.29
C ASN A 27 6.33 4.10 21.50
N ALA A 28 6.88 4.67 20.43
CA ALA A 28 7.87 5.74 20.50
C ALA A 28 7.29 6.97 21.21
N SER A 29 8.15 7.68 21.94
CA SER A 29 7.76 8.90 22.65
C SER A 29 7.27 9.99 21.68
N THR A 30 6.29 10.78 22.11
CA THR A 30 5.91 12.04 21.44
C THR A 30 6.59 13.27 22.05
N ALA A 31 7.43 13.09 23.08
CA ALA A 31 8.31 14.13 23.57
C ALA A 31 9.57 14.21 22.68
N TYR A 32 9.53 15.11 21.71
CA TYR A 32 10.64 15.37 20.79
C TYR A 32 11.75 16.20 21.46
N ASP A 33 12.97 16.13 20.92
CA ASP A 33 14.02 17.08 21.27
C ASP A 33 13.63 18.47 20.70
N PRO A 34 13.73 19.57 21.48
CA PRO A 34 13.35 20.90 21.00
C PRO A 34 14.08 21.33 19.72
N GLU A 35 15.36 20.97 19.51
CA GLU A 35 16.08 21.31 18.29
C GLU A 35 15.53 20.56 17.06
N ILE A 36 14.96 19.36 17.27
CA ILE A 36 14.28 18.60 16.23
C ILE A 36 12.89 19.18 15.98
N GLU A 37 12.11 19.44 17.02
CA GLU A 37 10.76 19.98 16.92
C GLU A 37 10.77 21.35 16.22
N ASP A 38 11.57 22.30 16.73
CA ASP A 38 11.70 23.68 16.19
C ASP A 38 12.12 23.71 14.71
N ARG A 39 12.90 22.72 14.27
CA ARG A 39 13.46 22.67 12.90
C ARG A 39 12.59 21.89 11.92
N TYR A 40 11.95 20.82 12.37
CA TYR A 40 11.32 19.82 11.51
C TYR A 40 9.79 19.77 11.59
N THR A 41 9.15 20.66 12.35
CA THR A 41 7.69 20.92 12.31
C THR A 41 7.32 22.19 11.52
N GLN A 42 8.30 23.01 11.12
CA GLN A 42 8.05 24.31 10.46
C GLN A 42 7.34 24.18 9.12
N LEU A 43 6.29 24.99 8.93
CA LEU A 43 5.61 25.19 7.65
C LEU A 43 5.87 26.60 7.11
N PRO A 44 5.92 26.79 5.77
CA PRO A 44 5.84 28.11 5.16
C PRO A 44 4.58 28.84 5.63
N GLY A 45 4.67 30.15 5.90
CA GLY A 45 3.49 30.98 6.21
C GLY A 45 2.51 31.18 5.03
N SER A 46 2.78 30.56 3.88
CA SER A 46 1.88 30.43 2.73
C SER A 46 0.99 29.19 2.78
N THR A 47 1.33 28.19 3.61
CA THR A 47 0.60 26.92 3.68
C THR A 47 -0.74 27.14 4.39
N PRO A 48 -1.89 26.95 3.73
CA PRO A 48 -3.19 27.25 4.32
C PRO A 48 -3.63 26.23 5.37
N ASP A 49 -4.46 26.68 6.32
CA ASP A 49 -5.02 25.83 7.39
C ASP A 49 -5.73 24.56 6.85
N ARG A 50 -6.34 24.64 5.65
CA ARG A 50 -7.03 23.50 5.01
C ARG A 50 -6.13 22.26 4.81
N VAL A 51 -4.81 22.42 4.68
CA VAL A 51 -3.85 21.31 4.63
C VAL A 51 -3.83 20.55 5.97
N GLY A 52 -3.83 21.28 7.09
CA GLY A 52 -3.89 20.70 8.44
C GLY A 52 -5.25 20.08 8.75
N GLU A 53 -6.34 20.75 8.38
CA GLU A 53 -7.71 20.22 8.52
C GLU A 53 -7.91 18.91 7.75
N ARG A 54 -7.44 18.85 6.50
CA ARG A 54 -7.49 17.63 5.68
C ARG A 54 -6.63 16.52 6.26
N THR A 55 -5.45 16.84 6.79
CA THR A 55 -4.58 15.86 7.43
C THR A 55 -5.22 15.26 8.68
N ALA A 56 -5.77 16.09 9.57
CA ALA A 56 -6.48 15.63 10.75
C ALA A 56 -7.66 14.71 10.37
N ALA A 57 -8.45 15.07 9.36
CA ALA A 57 -9.55 14.23 8.88
C ALA A 57 -9.10 12.84 8.34
N ILE A 58 -7.91 12.74 7.74
CA ILE A 58 -7.34 11.47 7.26
C ILE A 58 -6.86 10.61 8.44
N ILE A 59 -6.27 11.21 9.46
CA ILE A 59 -5.84 10.54 10.70
C ILE A 59 -7.05 10.03 11.48
N ASP A 60 -8.08 10.87 11.66
CA ASP A 60 -9.37 10.53 12.29
C ASP A 60 -10.10 9.40 11.53
N GLU A 61 -10.07 9.37 10.19
CA GLU A 61 -10.69 8.30 9.40
C GLU A 61 -9.94 6.97 9.48
N ALA A 62 -8.65 7.00 9.83
CA ALA A 62 -7.80 5.83 9.99
C ALA A 62 -7.72 5.28 11.43
N ASP A 63 -8.40 5.90 12.39
CA ASP A 63 -8.29 5.63 13.83
C ASP A 63 -6.81 5.64 14.31
N ALA A 64 -6.02 6.62 13.83
CA ALA A 64 -4.56 6.65 13.99
C ALA A 64 -4.11 7.48 15.22
N ASP A 65 -4.03 6.84 16.38
CA ASP A 65 -3.72 7.47 17.68
C ASP A 65 -2.23 7.79 17.97
N ASN A 66 -1.31 7.55 17.02
CA ASN A 66 0.14 7.75 17.23
C ASN A 66 0.87 8.22 15.94
N PRO A 67 2.07 8.83 16.04
CA PRO A 67 2.76 9.39 14.87
C PRO A 67 3.10 8.37 13.77
N TYR A 68 3.33 7.10 14.14
CA TYR A 68 3.63 6.04 13.16
C TYR A 68 2.39 5.69 12.35
N ASP A 69 1.26 5.38 12.99
CA ASP A 69 0.03 5.06 12.27
C ASP A 69 -0.52 6.29 11.53
N ALA A 70 -0.29 7.51 12.03
CA ALA A 70 -0.60 8.75 11.32
C ALA A 70 0.22 8.90 10.02
N ALA A 71 1.54 8.64 10.07
CA ALA A 71 2.38 8.64 8.87
C ALA A 71 1.95 7.56 7.86
N VAL A 72 1.63 6.35 8.34
CA VAL A 72 1.08 5.27 7.50
C VAL A 72 -0.28 5.63 6.89
N ALA A 73 -1.15 6.33 7.63
CA ALA A 73 -2.45 6.78 7.13
C ALA A 73 -2.30 7.82 6.00
N ILE A 74 -1.41 8.80 6.19
CA ILE A 74 -1.10 9.84 5.19
C ILE A 74 -0.45 9.21 3.95
N GLU A 75 0.55 8.33 4.12
CA GLU A 75 1.22 7.63 3.02
C GLU A 75 0.20 6.85 2.17
N ARG A 76 -0.65 6.03 2.81
CA ARG A 76 -1.69 5.25 2.13
C ARG A 76 -2.74 6.12 1.44
N TYR A 77 -3.14 7.24 2.06
CA TYR A 77 -4.05 8.19 1.45
C TYR A 77 -3.46 8.76 0.15
N LEU A 78 -2.22 9.23 0.19
CA LEU A 78 -1.55 9.80 -0.98
C LEU A 78 -1.36 8.77 -2.10
N ILE A 79 -0.88 7.57 -1.77
CA ILE A 79 -0.73 6.45 -2.74
C ILE A 79 -2.07 6.07 -3.37
N ALA A 80 -3.18 6.15 -2.62
CA ALA A 80 -4.49 5.75 -3.12
C ALA A 80 -5.21 6.83 -3.94
N GLU A 81 -5.09 8.11 -3.58
CA GLU A 81 -5.90 9.20 -4.15
C GLU A 81 -5.30 9.78 -5.45
N TYR A 82 -3.98 9.83 -5.60
CA TYR A 82 -3.30 10.52 -6.72
C TYR A 82 -2.50 9.57 -7.61
N ASP A 83 -2.55 9.75 -8.93
CA ASP A 83 -1.72 8.97 -9.87
C ASP A 83 -0.27 9.49 -9.91
N TYR A 84 0.67 8.64 -10.33
CA TYR A 84 2.01 9.10 -10.72
C TYR A 84 2.03 9.60 -12.17
N SER A 85 2.50 10.83 -12.40
CA SER A 85 2.75 11.41 -13.72
C SER A 85 3.87 12.46 -13.70
N LEU A 86 4.76 12.38 -14.68
CA LEU A 86 5.76 13.42 -14.98
C LEU A 86 5.18 14.53 -15.87
N ALA A 87 4.06 14.27 -16.54
CA ALA A 87 3.37 15.21 -17.43
C ALA A 87 2.27 15.95 -16.66
N VAL A 88 2.69 16.83 -15.73
CA VAL A 88 1.81 17.63 -14.88
C VAL A 88 2.29 19.08 -14.85
N GLU A 89 1.34 20.01 -14.81
CA GLU A 89 1.67 21.42 -14.59
C GLU A 89 1.97 21.66 -13.10
N ARG A 90 2.76 22.69 -12.80
CA ARG A 90 3.04 23.08 -11.41
C ARG A 90 1.82 23.89 -10.90
N PRO A 91 1.28 23.58 -9.71
CA PRO A 91 0.19 24.37 -9.13
C PRO A 91 0.71 25.77 -8.75
N ASP A 92 -0.21 26.75 -8.81
CA ASP A 92 0.06 28.10 -8.31
C ASP A 92 0.08 28.11 -6.77
N GLY A 93 0.95 28.93 -6.18
CA GLY A 93 1.01 29.10 -4.73
C GLY A 93 1.74 27.98 -3.97
N ASP A 94 1.09 27.45 -2.92
CA ASP A 94 1.65 26.43 -2.04
C ASP A 94 1.51 25.03 -2.67
N ILE A 95 2.61 24.26 -2.65
CA ILE A 95 2.68 22.98 -3.35
C ILE A 95 1.86 21.89 -2.66
N ALA A 96 1.83 21.87 -1.32
CA ALA A 96 1.07 20.85 -0.59
C ALA A 96 -0.44 21.11 -0.71
N ASP A 97 -0.81 22.39 -0.70
CA ASP A 97 -2.19 22.83 -0.91
C ASP A 97 -2.67 22.51 -2.34
N GLY A 98 -1.93 22.95 -3.35
CA GLY A 98 -2.27 22.68 -4.76
C GLY A 98 -2.32 21.19 -5.08
N PHE A 99 -1.36 20.39 -4.57
CA PHE A 99 -1.39 18.94 -4.79
C PHE A 99 -2.57 18.25 -4.09
N LEU A 100 -2.94 18.66 -2.87
CA LEU A 100 -4.04 18.04 -2.14
C LEU A 100 -5.42 18.29 -2.77
N PHE A 101 -5.64 19.49 -3.32
CA PHE A 101 -6.99 19.96 -3.68
C PHE A 101 -7.19 20.22 -5.17
N GLU A 102 -6.13 20.43 -5.95
CA GLU A 102 -6.22 20.93 -7.33
C GLU A 102 -5.61 19.98 -8.37
N MET A 103 -4.92 18.92 -7.95
CA MET A 103 -4.22 17.97 -8.81
C MET A 103 -4.76 16.54 -8.63
N ASP A 104 -4.95 15.80 -9.74
CA ASP A 104 -5.27 14.36 -9.73
C ASP A 104 -4.01 13.47 -9.83
N ALA A 105 -2.85 14.05 -10.13
CA ALA A 105 -1.60 13.32 -10.39
C ALA A 105 -0.35 14.16 -10.11
N GLY A 106 0.78 13.52 -9.84
CA GLY A 106 2.07 14.21 -9.65
C GLY A 106 3.28 13.27 -9.75
N TYR A 107 4.48 13.79 -9.50
CA TYR A 107 5.70 12.98 -9.37
C TYR A 107 6.25 13.08 -7.94
N CYS A 108 7.27 12.27 -7.62
CA CYS A 108 7.78 12.04 -6.27
C CYS A 108 8.01 13.30 -5.42
N THR A 109 8.43 14.42 -6.02
CA THR A 109 8.59 15.69 -5.31
C THR A 109 7.28 16.24 -4.77
N TYR A 110 6.16 16.14 -5.51
CA TYR A 110 4.85 16.59 -5.04
C TYR A 110 4.33 15.70 -3.91
N PHE A 111 4.40 14.38 -4.08
CA PHE A 111 4.03 13.41 -3.05
C PHE A 111 4.82 13.62 -1.74
N ALA A 112 6.15 13.68 -1.81
CA ALA A 112 7.00 13.85 -0.63
C ALA A 112 6.90 15.24 0.00
N THR A 113 6.76 16.32 -0.81
CA THR A 113 6.53 17.68 -0.28
C THR A 113 5.21 17.74 0.49
N THR A 114 4.16 17.14 -0.06
CA THR A 114 2.82 17.14 0.53
C THR A 114 2.79 16.33 1.82
N MET A 115 3.31 15.10 1.82
CA MET A 115 3.37 14.28 3.03
C MET A 115 4.17 14.96 4.15
N VAL A 116 5.30 15.62 3.84
CA VAL A 116 6.06 16.40 4.82
C VAL A 116 5.21 17.55 5.38
N ALA A 117 4.52 18.32 4.54
CA ALA A 117 3.67 19.41 5.00
C ALA A 117 2.50 18.93 5.86
N MET A 118 1.85 17.82 5.45
CA MET A 118 0.79 17.17 6.22
C MET A 118 1.28 16.74 7.60
N LEU A 119 2.37 15.97 7.71
CA LEU A 119 2.94 15.54 8.99
C LEU A 119 3.30 16.73 9.89
N ARG A 120 3.94 17.75 9.33
CA ARG A 120 4.33 18.97 10.05
C ARG A 120 3.14 19.76 10.58
N SER A 121 2.03 19.80 9.84
CA SER A 121 0.79 20.45 10.30
C SER A 121 0.20 19.82 11.56
N GLN A 122 0.57 18.56 11.87
CA GLN A 122 0.17 17.82 13.06
C GLN A 122 1.25 17.80 14.15
N GLY A 123 2.31 18.61 14.01
CA GLY A 123 3.45 18.63 14.93
C GLY A 123 4.39 17.42 14.84
N ILE A 124 4.24 16.56 13.82
CA ILE A 124 5.10 15.39 13.64
C ILE A 124 6.37 15.83 12.89
N PRO A 125 7.59 15.68 13.48
CA PRO A 125 8.81 16.15 12.84
C PRO A 125 9.16 15.29 11.62
N ALA A 126 9.17 15.93 10.44
CA ALA A 126 9.38 15.27 9.16
C ALA A 126 10.38 16.04 8.28
N GLN A 127 11.11 15.34 7.42
CA GLN A 127 11.98 15.95 6.41
C GLN A 127 11.83 15.32 5.03
N PHE A 128 12.01 16.14 4.00
CA PHE A 128 12.12 15.75 2.61
C PHE A 128 13.52 15.18 2.36
N ALA A 129 13.60 14.01 1.73
CA ALA A 129 14.85 13.35 1.33
C ALA A 129 14.90 13.16 -0.18
N THR A 130 16.10 13.22 -0.75
CA THR A 130 16.33 12.99 -2.18
C THR A 130 17.52 12.07 -2.39
N GLY A 131 17.53 11.37 -3.51
CA GLY A 131 18.60 10.46 -3.89
C GLY A 131 18.17 9.70 -5.13
N TYR A 132 18.41 8.39 -5.14
CA TYR A 132 18.07 7.51 -6.25
C TYR A 132 17.33 6.27 -5.74
N SER A 133 16.42 5.77 -6.57
CA SER A 133 15.85 4.42 -6.41
C SER A 133 16.87 3.35 -6.80
N SER A 134 16.56 2.06 -6.58
CA SER A 134 17.50 0.94 -6.72
C SER A 134 18.11 0.74 -8.12
N GLY A 135 17.59 1.41 -9.15
CA GLY A 135 18.05 1.29 -10.54
C GLY A 135 17.65 -0.02 -11.21
N GLU A 136 18.38 -0.38 -12.26
CA GLU A 136 18.20 -1.63 -13.02
C GLU A 136 19.16 -2.69 -12.49
N GLN A 137 18.67 -3.87 -12.12
CA GLN A 137 19.53 -4.99 -11.73
C GLN A 137 20.16 -5.62 -12.97
N VAL A 138 21.50 -5.71 -12.99
CA VAL A 138 22.28 -6.27 -14.11
C VAL A 138 23.05 -7.55 -13.72
N GLY A 139 23.16 -7.83 -12.42
CA GLY A 139 23.78 -9.05 -11.90
C GLY A 139 23.22 -9.41 -10.52
N GLU A 140 23.68 -10.52 -9.94
CA GLU A 140 23.15 -11.07 -8.67
C GLU A 140 23.13 -10.02 -7.54
N ASN A 141 24.16 -9.18 -7.46
CA ASN A 141 24.27 -8.06 -6.52
C ASN A 141 24.79 -6.78 -7.20
N GLU A 142 24.52 -6.61 -8.50
CA GLU A 142 25.00 -5.48 -9.30
C GLU A 142 23.82 -4.71 -9.93
N TYR A 143 23.86 -3.38 -9.78
CA TYR A 143 22.77 -2.48 -10.12
C TYR A 143 23.31 -1.24 -10.85
N VAL A 144 22.67 -0.84 -11.94
CA VAL A 144 22.98 0.39 -12.68
C VAL A 144 21.95 1.46 -12.33
N VAL A 145 22.41 2.46 -11.59
CA VAL A 145 21.63 3.62 -11.12
C VAL A 145 21.94 4.84 -11.96
N ARG A 146 20.90 5.50 -12.48
CA ARG A 146 20.97 6.55 -13.50
C ARG A 146 20.31 7.85 -13.05
N GLY A 147 20.55 8.94 -13.77
CA GLY A 147 19.89 10.24 -13.55
C GLY A 147 18.35 10.15 -13.53
N GLN A 148 17.78 9.27 -14.38
CA GLN A 148 16.34 9.01 -14.47
C GLN A 148 15.74 8.26 -13.27
N ASP A 149 16.57 7.67 -12.42
CA ASP A 149 16.18 6.91 -11.22
C ASP A 149 16.11 7.80 -9.97
N ALA A 150 16.40 9.10 -10.14
CA ALA A 150 16.32 10.12 -9.11
C ALA A 150 14.94 10.12 -8.45
N HIS A 151 14.92 10.11 -7.11
CA HIS A 151 13.71 9.95 -6.32
C HIS A 151 13.69 10.88 -5.11
N ALA A 152 12.47 11.18 -4.63
CA ALA A 152 12.22 11.95 -3.43
C ALA A 152 11.23 11.22 -2.52
N TRP A 153 11.56 11.16 -1.24
CA TRP A 153 10.78 10.45 -0.22
C TRP A 153 10.78 11.24 1.10
N VAL A 154 10.13 10.68 2.12
CA VAL A 154 9.98 11.32 3.44
C VAL A 154 10.78 10.58 4.48
N LYS A 155 11.34 11.30 5.46
CA LYS A 155 11.76 10.72 6.72
C LYS A 155 11.00 11.35 7.88
N VAL A 156 10.57 10.52 8.83
CA VAL A 156 9.83 10.92 10.03
C VAL A 156 10.69 10.60 11.25
N TYR A 157 10.77 11.53 12.20
CA TYR A 157 11.57 11.35 13.41
C TYR A 157 10.76 10.67 14.52
N PHE A 158 11.32 9.58 15.04
CA PHE A 158 10.82 8.89 16.23
C PHE A 158 11.92 8.95 17.30
N PRO A 159 11.66 9.50 18.50
CA PRO A 159 12.61 9.45 19.62
C PRO A 159 13.10 8.02 19.87
N ASP A 160 14.36 7.90 20.29
CA ASP A 160 15.10 6.65 20.48
C ASP A 160 15.35 5.78 19.22
N HIS A 161 14.66 6.05 18.10
CA HIS A 161 14.82 5.35 16.81
C HIS A 161 15.42 6.21 15.69
N GLY A 162 15.30 7.54 15.76
CA GLY A 162 15.79 8.45 14.73
C GLY A 162 14.87 8.55 13.50
N TRP A 163 15.47 8.66 12.31
CA TRP A 163 14.77 8.99 11.06
C TRP A 163 14.34 7.74 10.28
N VAL A 164 13.05 7.40 10.34
CA VAL A 164 12.43 6.29 9.60
C VAL A 164 11.91 6.77 8.25
N GLU A 165 12.09 5.98 7.19
CA GLU A 165 11.70 6.35 5.82
C GLU A 165 10.26 5.94 5.49
N PHE A 166 9.58 6.80 4.72
CA PHE A 166 8.24 6.61 4.17
C PHE A 166 8.24 7.08 2.71
N ASP A 167 7.49 6.41 1.83
CA ASP A 167 7.44 6.74 0.41
C ASP A 167 5.99 6.86 -0.08
N PRO A 168 5.42 8.09 -0.06
CA PRO A 168 4.05 8.34 -0.50
C PRO A 168 3.86 8.21 -2.03
N THR A 169 4.90 7.86 -2.79
CA THR A 169 4.86 7.80 -4.25
C THR A 169 4.44 6.41 -4.72
N PRO A 170 3.32 6.24 -5.46
CA PRO A 170 2.90 4.97 -6.04
C PRO A 170 4.05 4.30 -6.80
N SER A 171 4.51 3.15 -6.30
CA SER A 171 5.74 2.52 -6.79
C SER A 171 5.56 1.92 -8.17
N ALA A 172 4.46 1.21 -8.42
CA ALA A 172 4.20 0.53 -9.70
C ALA A 172 4.11 1.51 -10.88
N GLU A 173 3.36 2.61 -10.74
CA GLU A 173 3.23 3.64 -11.78
C GLU A 173 4.55 4.39 -12.00
N ARG A 174 5.31 4.66 -10.94
CA ARG A 174 6.66 5.28 -11.01
C ARG A 174 7.67 4.35 -11.70
N ASP A 175 7.65 3.06 -11.37
CA ASP A 175 8.51 2.04 -11.97
C ASP A 175 8.22 1.89 -13.46
N GLN A 176 6.94 1.80 -13.86
CA GLN A 176 6.53 1.82 -15.26
C GLN A 176 6.96 3.10 -15.99
N ALA A 177 6.86 4.27 -15.34
CA ALA A 177 7.33 5.54 -15.89
C ALA A 177 8.86 5.66 -15.97
N ARG A 178 9.63 4.91 -15.16
CA ARG A 178 11.09 4.75 -15.31
C ARG A 178 11.40 3.85 -16.50
N GLU A 179 10.79 2.67 -16.56
CA GLU A 179 11.01 1.69 -17.63
C GLU A 179 10.70 2.26 -19.02
N THR A 180 9.60 3.00 -19.14
CA THR A 180 9.23 3.68 -20.40
C THR A 180 10.30 4.68 -20.84
N ARG A 181 10.77 5.56 -19.92
CA ARG A 181 11.83 6.53 -20.22
C ARG A 181 13.17 5.86 -20.57
N LEU A 182 13.52 4.76 -19.91
CA LEU A 182 14.72 3.99 -20.23
C LEU A 182 14.65 3.41 -21.64
N ALA A 183 13.50 2.85 -22.02
CA ALA A 183 13.26 2.32 -23.36
C ALA A 183 13.29 3.43 -24.44
N ASP A 184 12.72 4.60 -24.15
CA ASP A 184 12.75 5.76 -25.05
C ASP A 184 14.18 6.30 -25.24
N ALA A 185 14.94 6.48 -24.15
CA ALA A 185 16.33 6.96 -24.19
C ALA A 185 17.26 5.99 -24.95
N ARG A 186 17.12 4.68 -24.70
CA ARG A 186 17.77 3.61 -25.50
C ARG A 186 17.41 3.71 -26.98
N SER A 187 16.13 3.89 -27.30
CA SER A 187 15.63 3.98 -28.68
C SER A 187 16.08 5.26 -29.41
N ALA A 188 16.27 6.36 -28.67
CA ALA A 188 16.79 7.62 -29.17
C ALA A 188 18.32 7.62 -29.36
N GLY A 189 19.03 6.63 -28.82
CA GLY A 189 20.49 6.58 -28.81
C GLY A 189 21.12 7.65 -27.94
N GLU A 190 20.48 7.98 -26.81
CA GLU A 190 21.06 8.92 -25.83
C GLU A 190 22.34 8.34 -25.22
N GLY A 191 23.35 9.20 -25.06
CA GLY A 191 24.64 8.82 -24.47
C GLY A 191 24.53 8.57 -22.97
N ASP A 192 25.45 7.76 -22.43
CA ASP A 192 25.55 7.41 -21.01
C ASP A 192 24.28 6.78 -20.39
N VAL A 193 23.35 6.29 -21.23
CA VAL A 193 22.17 5.52 -20.81
C VAL A 193 22.54 4.12 -20.38
N ASP A 194 23.50 3.48 -21.05
CA ASP A 194 23.93 2.12 -20.74
C ASP A 194 25.43 2.04 -20.47
N THR A 195 25.76 1.05 -19.64
CA THR A 195 27.11 0.59 -19.34
C THR A 195 27.32 -0.78 -19.99
N ASP A 196 28.56 -1.27 -20.08
CA ASP A 196 28.85 -2.62 -20.61
C ASP A 196 28.00 -3.72 -19.94
N ALA A 197 27.64 -3.55 -18.66
CA ALA A 197 26.81 -4.47 -17.89
C ALA A 197 25.30 -4.33 -18.12
N SER A 198 24.81 -3.19 -18.62
CA SER A 198 23.38 -2.94 -18.88
C SER A 198 23.01 -2.87 -20.36
N ASP A 199 23.98 -2.94 -21.28
CA ASP A 199 23.74 -2.94 -22.71
C ASP A 199 23.03 -4.24 -23.15
N PRO A 200 21.77 -4.16 -23.66
CA PRO A 200 21.05 -5.35 -24.11
C PRO A 200 21.68 -6.03 -25.34
N ALA A 201 22.57 -5.36 -26.08
CA ALA A 201 23.35 -5.99 -27.15
C ALA A 201 24.43 -6.93 -26.59
N THR A 202 25.10 -6.54 -25.50
CA THR A 202 26.15 -7.33 -24.84
C THR A 202 25.57 -8.55 -24.10
N ALA A 203 24.33 -8.46 -23.61
CA ALA A 203 23.62 -9.56 -22.95
C ALA A 203 23.37 -10.81 -23.84
N THR A 204 23.66 -10.75 -25.14
CA THR A 204 23.45 -11.89 -26.06
C THR A 204 24.67 -12.83 -26.14
N ASP A 205 25.86 -12.43 -25.69
CA ASP A 205 27.08 -13.27 -25.76
C ASP A 205 27.26 -14.18 -24.53
N GLY A 206 26.14 -14.67 -23.99
CA GLY A 206 26.08 -15.70 -22.95
C GLY A 206 26.40 -17.10 -23.50
N GLN A 207 27.48 -17.24 -24.28
CA GLN A 207 28.00 -18.54 -24.64
C GLN A 207 28.70 -19.15 -23.41
N PRO A 208 28.43 -20.40 -23.02
CA PRO A 208 29.15 -21.03 -21.93
C PRO A 208 30.64 -21.06 -22.29
N GLU A 209 31.50 -20.52 -21.42
CA GLU A 209 32.94 -20.75 -21.54
C GLU A 209 33.19 -22.25 -21.33
N THR A 210 33.32 -22.97 -22.44
CA THR A 210 33.78 -24.36 -22.42
C THR A 210 35.27 -24.33 -22.11
N ASP A 211 35.58 -24.60 -20.84
CA ASP A 211 36.94 -24.78 -20.32
C ASP A 211 37.74 -25.74 -21.23
N PRO A 212 38.77 -25.24 -21.95
CA PRO A 212 39.40 -26.00 -23.02
C PRO A 212 40.59 -26.84 -22.52
N ASP A 213 40.37 -27.64 -21.47
CA ASP A 213 41.42 -28.52 -20.91
C ASP A 213 40.88 -29.84 -20.33
N ASP A 214 40.14 -30.61 -21.13
CA ASP A 214 40.11 -32.07 -20.97
C ASP A 214 40.18 -32.81 -22.32
N ALA A 215 41.43 -33.08 -22.73
CA ALA A 215 41.73 -33.95 -23.86
C ALA A 215 43.08 -34.65 -23.64
N ARG A 216 43.06 -35.76 -22.89
CA ARG A 216 44.06 -36.85 -22.98
C ARG A 216 43.50 -38.18 -22.48
N ASP A 217 43.33 -39.11 -23.41
CA ASP A 217 43.36 -40.55 -23.15
C ASP A 217 44.63 -40.91 -22.35
N ASP A 218 44.52 -41.89 -21.44
CA ASP A 218 45.20 -43.18 -21.65
C ASP A 218 44.68 -44.26 -20.66
N VAL A 219 44.99 -45.52 -20.98
CA VAL A 219 44.24 -46.72 -20.58
C VAL A 219 45.05 -47.67 -19.67
N GLU A 220 44.35 -48.40 -18.79
CA GLU A 220 44.77 -49.63 -18.05
C GLU A 220 45.94 -49.56 -17.03
N ASP A 221 45.73 -50.05 -15.80
CA ASP A 221 46.13 -51.44 -15.42
C ASP A 221 45.50 -51.85 -14.06
N GLU A 222 45.39 -53.16 -13.81
CA GLU A 222 44.89 -53.77 -12.58
C GLU A 222 46.01 -54.02 -11.55
N ARG A 223 45.70 -54.01 -10.23
CA ARG A 223 45.95 -55.12 -9.25
C ARG A 223 46.15 -54.71 -7.78
N ASN A 224 45.30 -55.32 -6.95
CA ASN A 224 45.62 -56.15 -5.76
C ASN A 224 46.41 -55.60 -4.54
N GLU A 225 45.72 -55.57 -3.39
CA GLU A 225 46.11 -55.83 -1.99
C GLU A 225 47.60 -55.79 -1.54
N THR A 226 47.91 -55.08 -0.44
CA THR A 226 48.09 -55.68 0.93
C THR A 226 48.68 -54.73 2.02
N ASN A 227 48.07 -54.79 3.22
CA ASN A 227 48.59 -54.68 4.61
C ASN A 227 49.51 -53.54 5.18
N ALA A 228 49.00 -52.96 6.29
CA ALA A 228 49.67 -52.67 7.59
C ALA A 228 50.66 -51.46 7.71
N THR A 229 50.84 -50.74 8.84
CA THR A 229 50.42 -50.98 10.26
C THR A 229 50.37 -49.66 11.09
N ALA A 230 49.51 -49.61 12.14
CA ALA A 230 49.60 -48.79 13.39
C ALA A 230 49.55 -47.23 13.29
N ASN A 231 49.08 -46.47 14.31
CA ASN A 231 48.70 -46.81 15.69
C ASN A 231 47.52 -45.98 16.28
N GLU A 232 46.84 -46.59 17.26
CA GLU A 232 45.94 -46.12 18.35
C GLU A 232 45.70 -44.59 18.58
N THR A 233 44.53 -44.13 19.03
CA THR A 233 43.86 -44.58 20.29
C THR A 233 42.34 -44.28 20.37
N ASN A 234 41.60 -45.25 20.96
CA ASN A 234 40.24 -45.27 21.58
C ASN A 234 39.69 -43.96 22.23
N ALA A 235 38.39 -43.78 22.52
CA ALA A 235 37.10 -44.51 22.32
C ALA A 235 35.92 -43.51 22.62
N THR A 236 34.60 -43.76 22.47
CA THR A 236 33.81 -45.02 22.50
C THR A 236 32.46 -44.90 21.75
N SER A 237 32.09 -45.97 21.03
CA SER A 237 30.75 -46.40 20.55
C SER A 237 29.70 -46.60 21.68
N GLU A 238 28.43 -47.04 21.54
CA GLU A 238 27.43 -47.31 20.46
C GLU A 238 26.01 -47.26 21.14
N ILE A 239 24.81 -47.15 20.54
CA ILE A 239 24.25 -47.26 19.17
C ILE A 239 23.83 -48.68 18.70
N ARG A 240 22.48 -48.88 18.58
CA ARG A 240 21.76 -49.87 17.71
C ARG A 240 21.86 -51.38 18.08
N ASP A 241 21.02 -52.31 17.59
CA ASP A 241 19.89 -52.26 16.63
C ASP A 241 18.86 -53.43 16.81
N VAL A 242 17.94 -53.58 15.82
CA VAL A 242 17.34 -54.85 15.28
C VAL A 242 15.85 -55.17 15.60
N GLN A 243 14.95 -54.61 14.75
CA GLN A 243 14.16 -55.28 13.70
C GLN A 243 13.20 -56.50 13.97
N ALA A 244 11.89 -56.23 13.75
CA ALA A 244 10.81 -57.02 13.09
C ALA A 244 10.41 -58.46 13.51
N SER A 245 9.09 -58.67 13.74
CA SER A 245 8.16 -59.59 13.01
C SER A 245 6.74 -59.62 13.62
N ASP A 246 5.70 -59.81 12.79
CA ASP A 246 4.26 -59.99 13.14
C ASP A 246 3.86 -61.48 12.93
N PRO A 247 2.94 -62.13 13.70
CA PRO A 247 1.49 -62.11 13.34
C PRO A 247 0.44 -62.32 14.48
N GLY A 248 -0.71 -61.66 14.36
CA GLY A 248 -2.04 -62.36 14.28
C GLY A 248 -2.86 -62.80 15.53
N THR A 249 -4.01 -62.11 15.70
CA THR A 249 -5.40 -62.65 15.91
C THR A 249 -5.90 -63.27 17.25
N LEU A 250 -7.17 -62.89 17.58
CA LEU A 250 -8.19 -63.50 18.48
C LEU A 250 -8.36 -62.95 19.93
N GLY A 251 -9.62 -62.60 20.29
CA GLY A 251 -10.09 -62.20 21.64
C GLY A 251 -10.71 -63.37 22.43
N PRO A 252 -11.78 -63.23 23.27
CA PRO A 252 -12.68 -62.07 23.52
C PRO A 252 -12.96 -61.77 25.04
N ASP A 253 -14.08 -61.08 25.34
CA ASP A 253 -14.72 -60.83 26.68
C ASP A 253 -13.95 -59.91 27.67
N GLN A 254 -14.50 -59.10 28.60
CA GLN A 254 -15.85 -58.62 29.02
C GLN A 254 -15.61 -57.47 30.08
N ASP A 255 -16.49 -56.50 30.44
CA ASP A 255 -17.79 -55.97 29.96
C ASP A 255 -18.12 -54.62 30.68
N VAL A 256 -19.33 -54.04 30.49
CA VAL A 256 -20.14 -53.32 31.51
C VAL A 256 -19.67 -51.92 32.02
N LEU A 257 -20.08 -50.83 31.33
CA LEU A 257 -21.10 -49.84 31.80
C LEU A 257 -21.04 -48.42 31.17
N THR A 258 -22.18 -48.04 30.57
CA THR A 258 -22.76 -46.69 30.44
C THR A 258 -24.28 -46.85 30.70
N PRO A 259 -25.14 -45.81 30.72
CA PRO A 259 -24.95 -44.37 30.89
C PRO A 259 -25.88 -43.78 31.99
N GLY A 260 -26.00 -42.45 32.09
CA GLY A 260 -27.03 -41.78 32.91
C GLY A 260 -27.46 -40.43 32.32
N ALA A 261 -28.65 -40.38 31.73
CA ALA A 261 -29.26 -39.17 31.16
C ALA A 261 -30.73 -39.03 31.59
N ALA A 262 -31.21 -37.79 31.74
CA ALA A 262 -32.61 -37.38 31.88
C ALA A 262 -32.69 -35.86 31.57
N THR A 263 -33.21 -35.43 30.40
CA THR A 263 -34.63 -35.15 30.06
C THR A 263 -35.26 -34.00 30.90
N GLY A 264 -35.95 -33.02 30.32
CA GLY A 264 -36.23 -32.69 28.91
C GLY A 264 -37.19 -31.48 28.80
N GLY A 265 -37.42 -30.93 27.60
CA GLY A 265 -38.38 -29.84 27.37
C GLY A 265 -38.42 -29.37 25.91
N THR A 266 -39.59 -29.42 25.28
CA THR A 266 -39.81 -29.21 23.84
C THR A 266 -40.31 -27.80 23.51
N ALA A 267 -39.83 -27.20 22.42
CA ALA A 267 -40.54 -26.18 21.64
C ALA A 267 -40.00 -26.15 20.19
N ASP A 268 -40.89 -26.25 19.20
CA ASP A 268 -40.57 -26.18 17.78
C ASP A 268 -40.38 -24.74 17.28
N ALA A 269 -39.39 -24.50 16.42
CA ALA A 269 -39.43 -23.57 15.28
C ALA A 269 -38.15 -23.70 14.44
N ASP A 270 -38.24 -24.31 13.26
CA ASP A 270 -37.18 -24.28 12.24
C ASP A 270 -37.05 -22.89 11.62
N GLU A 271 -35.81 -22.38 11.49
CA GLU A 271 -35.26 -21.71 10.30
C GLU A 271 -33.72 -21.71 10.42
N GLY A 272 -33.11 -22.90 10.31
CA GLY A 272 -31.66 -23.06 10.35
C GLY A 272 -31.00 -22.72 9.01
N PHE A 273 -30.16 -21.68 8.97
CA PHE A 273 -29.30 -21.38 7.82
C PHE A 273 -28.45 -22.61 7.45
N SER A 274 -28.77 -23.22 6.32
CA SER A 274 -27.98 -24.31 5.76
C SER A 274 -26.65 -23.75 5.24
N LEU A 275 -25.52 -24.12 5.86
CA LEU A 275 -24.21 -23.77 5.33
C LEU A 275 -24.07 -24.34 3.90
N PRO A 276 -23.66 -23.53 2.90
CA PRO A 276 -23.54 -23.99 1.53
C PRO A 276 -22.53 -25.13 1.40
N SER A 277 -22.78 -26.06 0.47
CA SER A 277 -21.89 -27.20 0.24
C SER A 277 -20.48 -26.75 -0.15
N ARG A 278 -19.49 -27.63 0.05
CA ARG A 278 -18.08 -27.34 -0.27
C ARG A 278 -17.87 -26.93 -1.73
N ASP A 279 -18.73 -27.39 -2.64
CA ASP A 279 -18.70 -27.04 -4.07
C ASP A 279 -19.17 -25.60 -4.32
N VAL A 280 -20.14 -25.10 -3.55
CA VAL A 280 -20.61 -23.71 -3.61
C VAL A 280 -19.59 -22.76 -2.98
N LEU A 281 -18.93 -23.17 -1.88
CA LEU A 281 -17.78 -22.45 -1.33
C LEU A 281 -16.60 -22.43 -2.30
N GLY A 282 -16.33 -23.54 -2.99
CA GLY A 282 -15.34 -23.62 -4.07
C GLY A 282 -15.66 -22.71 -5.25
N TYR A 283 -16.94 -22.62 -5.65
CA TYR A 283 -17.39 -21.69 -6.68
C TYR A 283 -17.22 -20.22 -6.26
N TRP A 284 -17.58 -19.84 -5.04
CA TRP A 284 -17.34 -18.49 -4.54
C TRP A 284 -15.85 -18.15 -4.40
N LEU A 285 -15.03 -19.10 -3.93
CA LEU A 285 -13.58 -18.94 -3.92
C LEU A 285 -13.02 -18.76 -5.34
N PHE A 286 -13.51 -19.53 -6.31
CA PHE A 286 -13.13 -19.39 -7.72
C PHE A 286 -13.58 -18.06 -8.31
N VAL A 287 -14.79 -17.58 -8.03
CA VAL A 287 -15.27 -16.24 -8.43
C VAL A 287 -14.41 -15.14 -7.82
N VAL A 288 -14.02 -15.26 -6.54
CA VAL A 288 -13.10 -14.31 -5.88
C VAL A 288 -11.70 -14.37 -6.49
N VAL A 289 -11.17 -15.56 -6.80
CA VAL A 289 -9.84 -15.73 -7.42
C VAL A 289 -9.84 -15.23 -8.87
N VAL A 290 -10.89 -15.48 -9.65
CA VAL A 290 -11.04 -14.97 -11.01
C VAL A 290 -11.27 -13.46 -11.02
N ALA A 291 -12.01 -12.91 -10.04
CA ALA A 291 -12.14 -11.47 -9.85
C ALA A 291 -10.79 -10.83 -9.46
N ALA A 292 -10.01 -11.46 -8.57
CA ALA A 292 -8.69 -11.01 -8.16
C ALA A 292 -7.63 -11.15 -9.28
N ALA A 293 -7.76 -12.16 -10.14
CA ALA A 293 -6.93 -12.33 -11.33
C ALA A 293 -7.31 -11.31 -12.43
N GLY A 294 -8.60 -11.07 -12.63
CA GLY A 294 -9.11 -10.02 -13.51
C GLY A 294 -8.67 -8.62 -13.07
N ALA A 295 -8.69 -8.35 -11.75
CA ALA A 295 -8.18 -7.12 -11.14
C ALA A 295 -6.65 -6.96 -11.21
N ARG A 296 -5.90 -8.05 -11.44
CA ARG A 296 -4.44 -7.98 -11.70
C ARG A 296 -4.11 -7.84 -13.18
N HIS A 297 -4.93 -8.38 -14.08
CA HIS A 297 -4.64 -8.34 -15.53
C HIS A 297 -5.23 -7.11 -16.23
N VAL A 298 -6.30 -6.54 -15.70
CA VAL A 298 -6.78 -5.19 -16.06
C VAL A 298 -6.18 -4.23 -15.05
N GLY A 299 -5.31 -3.33 -15.50
CA GLY A 299 -4.72 -2.29 -14.65
C GLY A 299 -5.80 -1.38 -14.07
N LEU A 300 -6.25 -1.67 -12.84
CA LEU A 300 -7.18 -0.84 -12.11
C LEU A 300 -6.43 0.37 -11.54
N THR A 301 -6.33 1.44 -12.33
CA THR A 301 -5.91 2.77 -11.85
C THR A 301 -6.61 3.12 -10.54
N GLY A 302 -5.96 3.85 -9.62
CA GLY A 302 -6.49 4.19 -8.28
C GLY A 302 -7.95 4.68 -8.27
N ARG A 303 -8.37 5.38 -9.33
CA ARG A 303 -9.78 5.74 -9.65
C ARG A 303 -10.81 4.62 -9.37
N ALA A 304 -10.50 3.37 -9.68
CA ALA A 304 -11.42 2.24 -9.51
C ALA A 304 -11.52 1.76 -8.04
N TYR A 305 -10.45 1.93 -7.27
CA TYR A 305 -10.39 1.59 -5.84
C TYR A 305 -11.32 2.50 -5.03
N HIS A 306 -11.34 3.81 -5.30
CA HIS A 306 -12.25 4.75 -4.63
C HIS A 306 -13.72 4.56 -5.00
N ALA A 307 -14.00 4.26 -6.27
CA ALA A 307 -15.33 3.84 -6.70
C ALA A 307 -15.79 2.54 -5.99
N ALA A 308 -14.86 1.70 -5.51
CA ALA A 308 -15.15 0.55 -4.66
C ALA A 308 -15.21 0.89 -3.15
N ARG A 309 -14.41 1.84 -2.66
CA ARG A 309 -14.47 2.36 -1.27
C ARG A 309 -15.85 2.92 -0.95
N LEU A 310 -16.42 3.72 -1.86
CA LEU A 310 -17.79 4.22 -1.78
C LEU A 310 -18.86 3.11 -1.75
N ARG A 311 -18.55 1.86 -2.11
CA ARG A 311 -19.46 0.70 -2.11
C ARG A 311 -19.40 -0.14 -0.82
N LEU A 312 -18.36 0.01 0.00
CA LEU A 312 -18.22 -0.73 1.26
C LEU A 312 -18.77 0.10 2.44
N PRO A 313 -19.49 -0.50 3.41
CA PRO A 313 -19.95 0.21 4.59
C PRO A 313 -18.81 0.38 5.61
N ALA A 314 -18.44 1.62 5.93
CA ALA A 314 -17.69 1.91 7.15
C ALA A 314 -18.56 1.52 8.36
N ARG A 315 -18.00 0.74 9.29
CA ARG A 315 -18.70 0.30 10.51
C ARG A 315 -18.00 0.92 11.73
N GLY A 316 -18.66 1.86 12.42
CA GLY A 316 -18.19 2.32 13.73
C GLY A 316 -18.50 3.77 14.14
N GLY A 317 -18.95 4.64 13.23
CA GLY A 317 -19.15 6.07 13.50
C GLY A 317 -20.36 6.42 14.38
N THR A 318 -20.38 7.64 14.93
CA THR A 318 -21.62 8.29 15.39
C THR A 318 -22.42 8.78 14.17
N PRO A 319 -23.76 8.94 14.27
CA PRO A 319 -24.58 9.47 13.17
C PRO A 319 -24.06 10.78 12.59
N GLU A 320 -23.54 11.67 13.44
CA GLU A 320 -23.06 13.01 13.08
C GLU A 320 -21.82 12.91 12.18
N ARG A 321 -20.79 12.17 12.62
CA ARG A 321 -19.58 11.89 11.81
C ARG A 321 -19.90 11.14 10.52
N ASP A 322 -20.92 10.28 10.53
CA ASP A 322 -21.37 9.57 9.34
C ASP A 322 -22.05 10.49 8.31
N ALA A 323 -22.75 11.54 8.75
CA ALA A 323 -23.28 12.60 7.89
C ALA A 323 -22.21 13.61 7.44
N GLU A 324 -21.23 13.94 8.30
CA GLU A 324 -20.04 14.72 7.93
C GLU A 324 -19.26 14.04 6.79
N ARG A 325 -18.95 12.74 6.93
CA ARG A 325 -18.27 11.99 5.86
C ARG A 325 -19.13 11.89 4.58
N ALA A 326 -20.44 11.66 4.71
CA ALA A 326 -21.33 11.67 3.54
C ALA A 326 -21.29 13.01 2.79
N PHE A 327 -21.27 14.13 3.52
CA PHE A 327 -21.19 15.45 2.91
C PHE A 327 -19.81 15.72 2.29
N ALA A 328 -18.71 15.35 2.93
CA ALA A 328 -17.38 15.45 2.35
C ALA A 328 -17.21 14.59 1.08
N ASP A 329 -17.81 13.40 1.04
CA ASP A 329 -17.88 12.57 -0.17
C ASP A 329 -18.73 13.22 -1.27
N LEU A 330 -19.85 13.87 -0.91
CA LEU A 330 -20.68 14.63 -1.84
C LEU A 330 -19.94 15.83 -2.44
N GLU A 331 -19.23 16.62 -1.62
CA GLU A 331 -18.43 17.75 -2.12
C GLU A 331 -17.35 17.28 -3.11
N ARG A 332 -16.72 16.11 -2.87
CA ARG A 332 -15.79 15.47 -3.81
C ARG A 332 -16.45 14.99 -5.11
N LEU A 333 -17.70 14.52 -5.07
CA LEU A 333 -18.43 14.18 -6.30
C LEU A 333 -18.78 15.42 -7.12
N LEU A 334 -19.16 16.52 -6.45
CA LEU A 334 -19.59 17.76 -7.07
C LEU A 334 -18.42 18.61 -7.61
N SER A 335 -17.26 18.59 -6.95
CA SER A 335 -16.06 19.27 -7.44
C SER A 335 -15.65 18.76 -8.83
N ARG A 336 -15.65 17.43 -9.00
CA ARG A 336 -15.32 16.73 -10.26
C ARG A 336 -16.21 17.11 -11.46
N THR A 337 -17.48 17.47 -11.22
CA THR A 337 -18.45 17.74 -12.31
C THR A 337 -18.77 19.23 -12.48
N TYR A 338 -18.65 20.05 -11.42
CA TYR A 338 -19.13 21.43 -11.44
C TYR A 338 -18.08 22.47 -11.02
N ARG A 339 -17.68 22.47 -9.74
CA ARG A 339 -16.68 23.34 -9.11
C ARG A 339 -16.54 22.99 -7.64
N GLU A 340 -15.44 23.39 -7.02
CA GLU A 340 -15.30 23.36 -5.56
C GLU A 340 -16.15 24.41 -4.83
N ARG A 341 -16.37 24.19 -3.53
CA ARG A 341 -16.87 25.19 -2.59
C ARG A 341 -15.80 26.24 -2.36
N ARG A 342 -16.17 27.53 -2.43
CA ARG A 342 -15.22 28.63 -2.25
C ARG A 342 -14.86 28.83 -0.76
N PRO A 343 -13.68 29.37 -0.45
CA PRO A 343 -13.36 29.81 0.92
C PRO A 343 -14.44 30.77 1.46
N GLY A 344 -14.97 30.48 2.64
CA GLY A 344 -16.06 31.24 3.27
C GLY A 344 -17.46 31.03 2.69
N GLU A 345 -17.63 30.19 1.66
CA GLU A 345 -18.95 29.79 1.16
C GLU A 345 -19.55 28.70 2.08
N THR A 346 -20.79 28.90 2.52
CA THR A 346 -21.48 27.90 3.35
C THR A 346 -21.89 26.67 2.52
N PRO A 347 -21.96 25.47 3.11
CA PRO A 347 -22.52 24.26 2.50
C PRO A 347 -23.79 24.51 1.68
N ARG A 348 -24.81 25.16 2.26
CA ARG A 348 -26.08 25.46 1.59
C ARG A 348 -25.90 26.41 0.40
N ALA A 349 -25.18 27.52 0.57
CA ALA A 349 -24.90 28.45 -0.54
C ALA A 349 -24.16 27.79 -1.71
N TYR A 350 -23.24 26.85 -1.41
CA TYR A 350 -22.57 26.05 -2.43
C TYR A 350 -23.54 25.16 -3.21
N LEU A 351 -24.36 24.37 -2.52
CA LEU A 351 -25.35 23.50 -3.18
C LEU A 351 -26.41 24.31 -3.96
N ASP A 352 -26.90 25.42 -3.40
CA ASP A 352 -27.88 26.29 -4.07
C ASP A 352 -27.31 26.89 -5.35
N ALA A 353 -26.04 27.27 -5.38
CA ALA A 353 -25.35 27.72 -6.58
C ALA A 353 -25.11 26.62 -7.63
N LEU A 354 -25.29 25.34 -7.26
CA LEU A 354 -25.26 24.20 -8.18
C LEU A 354 -26.66 23.78 -8.67
N ARG A 355 -27.73 24.14 -7.95
CA ARG A 355 -29.13 23.94 -8.38
C ARG A 355 -29.40 24.56 -9.75
N ASP A 356 -28.97 25.79 -9.95
CA ASP A 356 -29.09 26.51 -11.23
C ASP A 356 -28.28 25.87 -12.38
N ARG A 357 -27.39 24.91 -12.07
CA ARG A 357 -26.60 24.12 -13.02
C ARG A 357 -27.17 22.72 -13.27
N GLY A 358 -28.37 22.43 -12.74
CA GLY A 358 -29.05 21.14 -12.93
C GLY A 358 -28.46 20.01 -12.10
N VAL A 359 -27.95 20.30 -10.88
CA VAL A 359 -27.59 19.26 -9.91
C VAL A 359 -28.85 18.55 -9.40
N ASP A 360 -28.72 17.26 -9.08
CA ASP A 360 -29.83 16.43 -8.59
C ASP A 360 -30.40 16.91 -7.24
N GLU A 361 -31.72 16.91 -7.07
CA GLU A 361 -32.35 17.42 -5.83
C GLU A 361 -31.91 16.65 -4.56
N ARG A 362 -31.54 15.36 -4.68
CA ARG A 362 -31.06 14.53 -3.56
C ARG A 362 -29.78 15.09 -2.92
N VAL A 363 -28.99 15.88 -3.67
CA VAL A 363 -27.81 16.59 -3.17
C VAL A 363 -28.16 17.51 -1.99
N HIS A 364 -29.31 18.19 -2.05
CA HIS A 364 -29.74 19.07 -0.97
C HIS A 364 -30.17 18.29 0.28
N ALA A 365 -30.76 17.10 0.14
CA ALA A 365 -31.16 16.28 1.29
C ALA A 365 -29.96 15.80 2.13
N VAL A 366 -28.82 15.53 1.46
CA VAL A 366 -27.54 15.25 2.14
C VAL A 366 -27.04 16.51 2.86
N GLY A 367 -27.08 17.67 2.21
CA GLY A 367 -26.72 18.96 2.81
C GLY A 367 -27.55 19.31 4.05
N GLU A 368 -28.87 19.12 4.00
CA GLU A 368 -29.75 19.33 5.16
C GLU A 368 -29.46 18.35 6.32
N THR A 369 -28.97 17.16 6.01
CA THR A 369 -28.57 16.17 7.02
C THR A 369 -27.25 16.57 7.69
N TYR A 370 -26.28 17.02 6.89
CA TYR A 370 -25.04 17.61 7.38
C TYR A 370 -25.29 18.85 8.27
N GLU A 371 -26.11 19.80 7.83
CA GLU A 371 -26.40 21.00 8.61
C GLU A 371 -27.12 20.66 9.92
N ARG A 372 -27.96 19.62 9.96
CA ARG A 372 -28.55 19.14 11.22
C ARG A 372 -27.50 18.48 12.13
N ALA A 373 -26.57 17.69 11.61
CA ALA A 373 -25.46 17.16 12.40
C ALA A 373 -24.63 18.29 13.04
N MET A 374 -24.20 19.27 12.24
CA MET A 374 -23.36 20.38 12.68
C MET A 374 -24.05 21.36 13.63
N TYR A 375 -25.33 21.71 13.39
CA TYR A 375 -25.98 22.81 14.11
C TYR A 375 -27.09 22.39 15.08
N ALA A 376 -27.66 21.18 14.96
CA ALA A 376 -28.65 20.66 15.90
C ALA A 376 -28.03 19.74 16.97
N GLY A 377 -26.75 19.38 16.83
CA GLY A 377 -25.96 18.66 17.84
C GLY A 377 -26.27 17.16 18.01
N SER A 378 -27.27 16.64 17.29
CA SER A 378 -27.47 15.19 17.10
C SER A 378 -28.42 14.93 15.93
N ILE A 379 -28.28 13.78 15.26
CA ILE A 379 -29.23 13.32 14.24
C ILE A 379 -29.63 11.85 14.39
N PRO A 380 -30.81 11.44 13.89
CA PRO A 380 -31.18 10.03 13.83
C PRO A 380 -30.20 9.25 12.94
N ARG A 381 -29.83 8.04 13.39
CA ARG A 381 -28.96 7.12 12.63
C ARG A 381 -29.46 6.88 11.21
N GLU A 382 -30.77 6.72 11.06
CA GLU A 382 -31.45 6.52 9.76
C GLU A 382 -31.16 7.65 8.76
N SER A 383 -31.09 8.91 9.22
CA SER A 383 -30.78 10.06 8.36
C SER A 383 -29.33 10.06 7.89
N ALA A 384 -28.38 9.67 8.76
CA ALA A 384 -26.98 9.50 8.36
C ALA A 384 -26.81 8.34 7.35
N ASP A 385 -27.46 7.20 7.61
CA ASP A 385 -27.45 6.05 6.72
C ASP A 385 -28.18 6.35 5.38
N GLU A 386 -29.17 7.25 5.36
CA GLU A 386 -29.83 7.77 4.14
C GLU A 386 -28.93 8.72 3.35
N ALA A 387 -28.23 9.64 4.02
CA ALA A 387 -27.26 10.51 3.38
C ALA A 387 -26.14 9.71 2.70
N GLN A 388 -25.56 8.72 3.39
CA GLN A 388 -24.53 7.84 2.82
C GLN A 388 -25.05 7.03 1.62
N ARG A 389 -26.28 6.48 1.70
CA ARG A 389 -26.91 5.76 0.57
C ARG A 389 -27.13 6.67 -0.63
N THR A 390 -27.59 7.90 -0.40
CA THR A 390 -27.82 8.91 -1.43
C THR A 390 -26.54 9.25 -2.19
N VAL A 391 -25.45 9.54 -1.47
CA VAL A 391 -24.15 9.89 -2.05
C VAL A 391 -23.57 8.71 -2.85
N ARG A 392 -23.69 7.48 -2.34
CA ARG A 392 -23.35 6.27 -3.08
C ARG A 392 -24.15 6.13 -4.38
N GLN A 393 -25.45 6.45 -4.37
CA GLN A 393 -26.27 6.36 -5.57
C GLN A 393 -25.87 7.41 -6.62
N LEU A 394 -25.66 8.66 -6.20
CA LEU A 394 -25.17 9.74 -7.07
C LEU A 394 -23.79 9.41 -7.67
N ALA A 395 -22.89 8.78 -6.92
CA ALA A 395 -21.60 8.29 -7.42
C ALA A 395 -21.74 7.21 -8.51
N LEU A 396 -22.72 6.30 -8.37
CA LEU A 396 -22.98 5.26 -9.36
C LEU A 396 -23.57 5.84 -10.66
N GLU A 397 -24.50 6.79 -10.54
CA GLU A 397 -25.16 7.43 -11.69
C GLU A 397 -24.24 8.36 -12.48
N SER A 398 -23.26 9.00 -11.83
CA SER A 398 -22.26 9.87 -12.47
C SER A 398 -21.10 9.12 -13.15
N THR A 399 -21.03 7.79 -13.06
CA THR A 399 -19.94 7.00 -13.66
C THR A 399 -20.33 6.43 -15.05
N PRO A 400 -19.74 6.88 -16.18
CA PRO A 400 -20.26 6.66 -17.53
C PRO A 400 -20.10 5.23 -18.12
N LEU A 401 -19.80 4.21 -17.31
CA LEU A 401 -19.39 2.86 -17.79
C LEU A 401 -20.38 1.70 -17.53
N VAL A 402 -21.58 1.95 -16.97
CA VAL A 402 -22.56 0.86 -16.70
C VAL A 402 -23.87 0.99 -17.51
N GLY A 403 -24.08 2.09 -18.23
CA GLY A 403 -25.32 2.34 -18.99
C GLY A 403 -25.62 1.36 -20.15
N ARG A 404 -24.67 0.54 -20.59
CA ARG A 404 -24.85 -0.40 -21.73
C ARG A 404 -25.13 -1.85 -21.35
N LEU A 405 -25.11 -2.23 -20.07
CA LEU A 405 -25.40 -3.62 -19.66
C LEU A 405 -26.89 -3.88 -19.34
N PHE A 406 -27.68 -2.83 -19.10
CA PHE A 406 -29.08 -2.95 -18.65
C PHE A 406 -30.16 -2.75 -19.74
N GLU A 407 -29.78 -2.54 -21.00
CA GLU A 407 -30.72 -2.56 -22.15
C GLU A 407 -30.83 -3.94 -22.83
N ARG A 408 -30.27 -5.00 -22.24
CA ARG A 408 -30.28 -6.38 -22.79
C ARG A 408 -30.52 -7.50 -21.77
N LEU A 409 -31.10 -7.17 -20.62
CA LEU A 409 -31.73 -8.10 -19.69
C LEU A 409 -33.15 -7.59 -19.37
#